data_AF-A0A3P1ZZF2-F1
#
_entry.id   AF-A0A3P1ZZF2-F1
#
_cell.length_a   1.000
_cell.length_b   1.000
_cell.length_c   1.000
_cell.angle_alpha   90.00
_cell.angle_beta   90.00
_cell.angle_gamma   90.00
#
_symmetry.space_group_name_H-M   'P 1'
#
loop_
_entity.id
_entity.type
_entity.pdbx_description
1 polymer ?
#
loop_
_entity_poly.entity_id
_entity_poly.type
_entity_poly.pdbx_seq_one_letter_code
_entity_poly.pdbx_strand_id
1 'polypeptide(L)'
;MPAPAQTRIICFLLFLLFALCPPARFPATARAASPQPLQLANETPQEVLSLGIRSGKQTYSVRLDMPPGGRDRMENPGGTADLRVDVGTAFWHFRNVPLKAARGLRFATDKAEDKAGNKGISLFLETATGEALRTADEVQNLLPGPEATPVCALERFRPGMGIREVCALLESSLLRDDNDAVIASLGFAGMVWAARLFPGQTEDAEKGGGAWGPKHLDHMELRRDLNTETLTGLFGALYAQGYAPWQAELPGLDMNFAEMPGQDKARQKDILQRALEHFLAVGEGEAAVMLVPEAVLPELSDSPETDVQLFTVTLKPASRGLVVDITAYQGNGSR
;
A
#
# COMPACT_ATOMS: atom_id res chain seq x y z
N MET A 1 35.04 -15.57 80.02
CA MET A 1 36.39 -16.16 79.92
C MET A 1 36.46 -17.00 78.65
N PRO A 2 37.60 -17.05 77.95
CA PRO A 2 37.84 -16.31 76.70
C PRO A 2 37.71 -17.16 75.40
N ALA A 3 37.51 -16.48 74.27
CA ALA A 3 37.68 -16.98 72.88
C ALA A 3 39.20 -17.05 72.54
N PRO A 4 39.71 -17.11 71.27
CA PRO A 4 39.16 -17.35 69.92
C PRO A 4 40.16 -18.26 69.09
N ALA A 5 40.11 -18.44 67.77
CA ALA A 5 41.01 -17.68 66.86
C ALA A 5 40.85 -18.01 65.36
N GLN A 6 40.22 -19.13 64.97
CA GLN A 6 40.29 -19.58 63.56
C GLN A 6 39.28 -18.91 62.62
N THR A 7 38.10 -18.52 63.11
CA THR A 7 37.02 -18.03 62.23
C THR A 7 37.18 -16.57 61.80
N ARG A 8 38.00 -15.78 62.51
CA ARG A 8 38.21 -14.34 62.18
C ARG A 8 39.26 -14.12 61.09
N ILE A 9 40.18 -15.07 60.88
CA ILE A 9 41.25 -14.95 59.87
C ILE A 9 40.71 -15.17 58.45
N ILE A 10 39.72 -16.07 58.29
CA ILE A 10 39.15 -16.41 56.98
C ILE A 10 38.29 -15.25 56.42
N CYS A 11 37.51 -14.57 57.27
CA CYS A 11 36.71 -13.43 56.83
C CYS A 11 37.56 -12.20 56.47
N PHE A 12 38.72 -12.00 57.11
CA PHE A 12 39.61 -10.88 56.81
C PHE A 12 40.40 -11.08 55.50
N LEU A 13 40.78 -12.33 55.18
CA LEU A 13 41.46 -12.67 53.92
C LEU A 13 40.54 -12.55 52.69
N LEU A 14 39.24 -12.87 52.83
CA LEU A 14 38.25 -12.69 51.76
C LEU A 14 37.95 -11.22 51.45
N PHE A 15 37.97 -10.34 52.47
CA PHE A 15 37.77 -8.90 52.27
C PHE A 15 38.98 -8.22 51.63
N LEU A 16 40.21 -8.66 51.93
CA LEU A 16 41.42 -8.09 51.32
C LEU A 16 41.57 -8.45 49.84
N LEU A 17 41.10 -9.64 49.43
CA LEU A 17 41.10 -10.06 48.02
C LEU A 17 40.13 -9.25 47.15
N PHE A 18 39.03 -8.73 47.70
CA PHE A 18 38.11 -7.84 46.98
C PHE A 18 38.60 -6.38 46.88
N ALA A 19 39.47 -5.94 47.80
CA ALA A 19 39.97 -4.56 47.83
C ALA A 19 41.18 -4.30 46.91
N LEU A 20 41.81 -5.35 46.37
CA LEU A 20 43.03 -5.27 45.55
C LEU A 20 42.79 -5.49 44.05
N CYS A 21 41.55 -5.70 43.60
CA CYS A 21 41.23 -5.64 42.18
C CYS A 21 41.02 -4.16 41.77
N PRO A 22 41.87 -3.57 40.91
CA PRO A 22 41.50 -2.30 40.27
C PRO A 22 40.16 -2.51 39.56
N PRO A 23 39.26 -1.51 39.54
CA PRO A 23 37.98 -1.65 38.86
C PRO A 23 38.28 -2.06 37.43
N ALA A 24 37.80 -3.23 37.03
CA ALA A 24 37.82 -3.63 35.63
C ALA A 24 37.14 -2.50 34.87
N ARG A 25 37.92 -1.74 34.09
CA ARG A 25 37.38 -0.87 33.05
C ARG A 25 36.73 -1.83 32.07
N PHE A 26 35.46 -2.12 32.29
CA PHE A 26 34.62 -2.66 31.23
C PHE A 26 34.86 -1.75 30.03
N PRO A 27 35.27 -2.27 28.86
CA PRO A 27 35.26 -1.45 27.67
C PRO A 27 33.86 -0.88 27.60
N ALA A 28 33.75 0.45 27.56
CA ALA A 28 32.50 1.11 27.29
C ALA A 28 31.99 0.45 26.00
N THR A 29 30.99 -0.42 26.13
CA THR A 29 30.27 -0.95 24.98
C THR A 29 29.88 0.28 24.20
N ALA A 30 30.48 0.46 23.02
CA ALA A 30 30.15 1.54 22.12
C ALA A 30 28.63 1.49 22.02
N ARG A 31 27.97 2.47 22.62
CA ARG A 31 26.53 2.58 22.60
C ARG A 31 26.19 2.54 21.12
N ALA A 32 25.50 1.49 20.68
CA ALA A 32 25.11 1.37 19.28
C ALA A 32 24.52 2.71 18.89
N ALA A 33 25.15 3.38 17.91
CA ALA A 33 24.74 4.71 17.53
C ALA A 33 23.24 4.68 17.27
N SER A 34 22.50 5.59 17.89
CA SER A 34 21.05 5.63 17.72
C SER A 34 20.76 5.63 16.22
N PRO A 35 19.83 4.78 15.74
CA PRO A 35 19.49 4.73 14.32
C PRO A 35 19.20 6.13 13.81
N GLN A 36 19.91 6.54 12.75
CA GLN A 36 19.69 7.87 12.20
C GLN A 36 18.42 7.86 11.37
N PRO A 37 17.58 8.90 11.45
CA PRO A 37 16.42 8.98 10.59
C PRO A 37 16.83 9.20 9.14
N LEU A 38 16.18 8.48 8.23
CA LEU A 38 16.28 8.66 6.79
C LEU A 38 15.09 9.49 6.32
N GLN A 39 15.36 10.68 5.76
CA GLN A 39 14.31 11.52 5.17
C GLN A 39 13.88 10.95 3.81
N LEU A 40 12.59 10.95 3.53
CA LEU A 40 12.04 10.51 2.27
C LEU A 40 11.30 11.68 1.61
N ALA A 41 11.43 11.80 0.29
CA ALA A 41 10.71 12.80 -0.49
C ALA A 41 10.29 12.24 -1.84
N ASN A 42 9.04 12.48 -2.22
CA ASN A 42 8.49 12.14 -3.51
C ASN A 42 8.41 13.39 -4.39
N GLU A 43 9.28 13.48 -5.40
CA GLU A 43 9.24 14.51 -6.44
C GLU A 43 8.80 13.93 -7.80
N THR A 44 8.22 12.73 -7.78
CA THR A 44 7.62 12.12 -8.96
C THR A 44 6.18 12.60 -9.12
N PRO A 45 5.60 12.50 -10.32
CA PRO A 45 4.18 12.75 -10.53
C PRO A 45 3.30 11.58 -10.07
N GLN A 46 3.86 10.47 -9.55
CA GLN A 46 3.10 9.31 -9.05
C GLN A 46 3.05 9.32 -7.52
N GLU A 47 2.13 8.56 -6.93
CA GLU A 47 2.19 8.24 -5.49
C GLU A 47 3.34 7.25 -5.21
N VAL A 48 3.95 7.35 -4.03
CA VAL A 48 4.87 6.32 -3.50
C VAL A 48 4.18 5.65 -2.32
N LEU A 49 3.66 4.44 -2.56
CA LEU A 49 2.84 3.71 -1.59
C LEU A 49 3.68 3.01 -0.54
N SER A 50 4.78 2.37 -0.94
CA SER A 50 5.66 1.67 -0.01
C SER A 50 7.10 1.58 -0.51
N LEU A 51 8.00 1.32 0.43
CA LEU A 51 9.41 1.06 0.19
C LEU A 51 9.79 -0.27 0.84
N GLY A 52 10.07 -1.26 0.01
CA GLY A 52 10.71 -2.52 0.40
C GLY A 52 12.23 -2.37 0.42
N ILE A 53 12.86 -2.83 1.49
CA ILE A 53 14.32 -2.78 1.71
C ILE A 53 14.82 -4.18 2.00
N ARG A 54 15.69 -4.68 1.13
CA ARG A 54 16.34 -5.98 1.28
C ARG A 54 17.83 -5.83 1.57
N SER A 55 18.24 -6.20 2.78
CA SER A 55 19.64 -6.18 3.22
C SER A 55 20.08 -7.60 3.59
N GLY A 56 20.87 -8.22 2.72
CA GLY A 56 21.26 -9.62 2.86
C GLY A 56 20.04 -10.56 2.85
N LYS A 57 19.77 -11.24 3.98
CA LYS A 57 18.60 -12.13 4.15
C LYS A 57 17.39 -11.44 4.79
N GLN A 58 17.54 -10.20 5.24
CA GLN A 58 16.48 -9.46 5.90
C GLN A 58 15.73 -8.62 4.88
N THR A 59 14.40 -8.67 4.95
CA THR A 59 13.52 -7.79 4.18
C THR A 59 12.67 -7.01 5.18
N TYR A 60 12.62 -5.71 4.98
CA TYR A 60 11.81 -4.77 5.73
C TYR A 60 10.97 -3.97 4.75
N SER A 61 9.85 -3.47 5.22
CA SER A 61 8.98 -2.63 4.43
C SER A 61 8.41 -1.50 5.24
N VAL A 62 8.18 -0.39 4.54
CA VAL A 62 7.57 0.79 5.11
C VAL A 62 6.45 1.22 4.19
N ARG A 63 5.24 1.31 4.73
CA ARG A 63 4.12 1.97 4.06
C ARG A 63 4.32 3.48 4.19
N LEU A 64 4.22 4.17 3.06
CA LEU A 64 4.57 5.59 2.93
C LEU A 64 3.38 6.44 2.50
N ASP A 65 2.54 5.94 1.58
CA ASP A 65 1.39 6.65 1.02
C ASP A 65 1.69 8.12 0.64
N MET A 66 2.89 8.39 0.11
CA MET A 66 3.34 9.74 -0.19
C MET A 66 2.76 10.22 -1.53
N PRO A 67 1.92 11.27 -1.56
CA PRO A 67 1.48 11.89 -2.81
C PRO A 67 2.65 12.61 -3.51
N PRO A 68 2.46 13.10 -4.74
CA PRO A 68 3.43 14.00 -5.37
C PRO A 68 3.77 15.20 -4.48
N GLY A 69 5.07 15.45 -4.27
CA GLY A 69 5.58 16.45 -3.32
C GLY A 69 5.60 16.00 -1.85
N GLY A 70 5.09 14.81 -1.55
CA GLY A 70 5.01 14.23 -0.22
C GLY A 70 6.38 13.96 0.40
N ARG A 71 6.42 13.94 1.72
CA ARG A 71 7.63 13.69 2.51
C ARG A 71 7.31 12.80 3.69
N ASP A 72 8.27 11.95 4.05
CA ASP A 72 8.15 11.08 5.22
C ASP A 72 9.54 10.86 5.85
N ARG A 73 9.59 10.06 6.92
CA ARG A 73 10.82 9.68 7.62
C ARG A 73 10.71 8.24 8.08
N MET A 74 11.79 7.50 7.89
CA MET A 74 11.93 6.16 8.43
C MET A 74 13.24 5.98 9.21
N GLU A 75 13.35 4.88 9.94
CA GLU A 75 14.62 4.48 10.53
C GLU A 75 15.59 4.07 9.42
N ASN A 76 16.82 4.62 9.41
CA ASN A 76 17.82 4.20 8.44
C ASN A 76 18.38 2.82 8.85
N PRO A 77 18.15 1.75 8.04
CA PRO A 77 18.66 0.42 8.34
C PRO A 77 20.19 0.33 8.20
N GLY A 78 20.82 1.37 7.63
CA GLY A 78 22.25 1.43 7.38
C GLY A 78 22.72 0.43 6.32
N GLY A 79 24.03 0.24 6.24
CA GLY A 79 24.64 -0.73 5.33
C GLY A 79 24.41 -0.43 3.85
N THR A 80 24.19 -1.50 3.07
CA THR A 80 23.88 -1.48 1.64
C THR A 80 22.71 -2.42 1.40
N ALA A 81 21.71 -1.97 0.64
CA ALA A 81 20.46 -2.70 0.46
C ALA A 81 19.93 -2.58 -0.98
N ASP A 82 19.11 -3.54 -1.39
CA ASP A 82 18.26 -3.38 -2.56
C ASP A 82 16.94 -2.74 -2.15
N LEU A 83 16.48 -1.77 -2.92
CA LEU A 83 15.22 -1.07 -2.71
C LEU A 83 14.21 -1.47 -3.78
N ARG A 84 12.97 -1.70 -3.37
CA ARG A 84 11.80 -1.80 -4.24
C ARG A 84 10.82 -0.70 -3.83
N VAL A 85 10.56 0.25 -4.73
CA VAL A 85 9.57 1.31 -4.52
C VAL A 85 8.28 0.88 -5.20
N ASP A 86 7.16 0.87 -4.47
CA ASP A 86 5.82 0.64 -5.01
C ASP A 86 5.15 1.97 -5.31
N VAL A 87 4.68 2.15 -6.55
CA VAL A 87 3.93 3.32 -7.00
C VAL A 87 2.51 3.01 -7.46
N GLY A 88 1.96 1.87 -7.07
CA GLY A 88 0.60 1.49 -7.40
C GLY A 88 0.50 0.68 -8.68
N THR A 89 1.10 1.19 -9.77
CA THR A 89 1.03 0.63 -11.13
C THR A 89 2.36 0.04 -11.61
N ALA A 90 3.45 0.20 -10.86
CA ALA A 90 4.76 -0.34 -11.18
C ALA A 90 5.59 -0.55 -9.89
N PHE A 91 6.62 -1.40 -9.99
CA PHE A 91 7.72 -1.45 -9.03
C PHE A 91 8.99 -0.86 -9.64
N TRP A 92 9.70 -0.04 -8.86
CA TRP A 92 11.02 0.48 -9.22
C TRP A 92 12.08 -0.19 -8.36
N HIS A 93 13.06 -0.82 -9.01
CA HIS A 93 14.12 -1.55 -8.33
C HIS A 93 15.43 -0.77 -8.40
N PHE A 94 16.08 -0.62 -7.24
CA PHE A 94 17.41 -0.03 -7.12
C PHE A 94 18.30 -1.00 -6.35
N ARG A 95 19.40 -1.43 -6.94
CA ARG A 95 20.30 -2.42 -6.33
C ARG A 95 21.48 -1.76 -5.63
N ASN A 96 21.98 -2.43 -4.60
CA ASN A 96 23.21 -2.07 -3.87
C ASN A 96 23.26 -0.62 -3.36
N VAL A 97 22.13 -0.08 -2.89
CA VAL A 97 21.97 1.30 -2.44
C VAL A 97 22.71 1.52 -1.10
N PRO A 98 23.69 2.43 -1.01
CA PRO A 98 24.52 2.60 0.19
C PRO A 98 23.83 3.46 1.26
N LEU A 99 22.93 2.85 2.02
CA LEU A 99 22.13 3.53 3.05
C LEU A 99 22.94 3.99 4.27
N LYS A 100 24.10 3.38 4.57
CA LYS A 100 24.94 3.74 5.74
C LYS A 100 25.29 5.22 5.84
N ALA A 101 25.52 5.87 4.70
CA ALA A 101 25.89 7.28 4.63
C ALA A 101 24.72 8.20 4.22
N ALA A 102 23.54 7.61 3.94
CA ALA A 102 22.37 8.33 3.47
C ALA A 102 21.68 9.05 4.64
N ARG A 103 21.32 10.31 4.39
CA ARG A 103 20.50 11.15 5.25
C ARG A 103 19.11 11.37 4.66
N GLY A 104 19.01 11.27 3.33
CA GLY A 104 17.74 11.37 2.62
C GLY A 104 17.72 10.53 1.34
N LEU A 105 16.52 10.09 0.97
CA LEU A 105 16.17 9.48 -0.30
C LEU A 105 15.12 10.36 -0.96
N ARG A 106 15.34 10.71 -2.22
CA ARG A 106 14.44 11.58 -2.97
C ARG A 106 14.15 10.92 -4.31
N PHE A 107 12.89 10.53 -4.51
CA PHE A 107 12.41 9.88 -5.73
C PHE A 107 12.04 10.95 -6.74
N ALA A 108 12.53 10.85 -7.96
CA ALA A 108 12.30 11.84 -9.01
C ALA A 108 12.26 11.19 -10.39
N THR A 109 11.63 11.84 -11.36
CA THR A 109 11.71 11.45 -12.77
C THR A 109 12.82 12.24 -13.46
N ASP A 110 13.62 11.58 -14.29
CA ASP A 110 14.64 12.23 -15.09
C ASP A 110 14.02 13.27 -16.02
N LYS A 111 14.72 14.40 -16.17
CA LYS A 111 14.31 15.47 -17.07
C LYS A 111 14.54 15.10 -18.54
N ALA A 112 15.43 14.14 -18.81
CA ALA A 112 15.72 13.65 -20.14
C ALA A 112 14.89 12.40 -20.42
N GLU A 113 14.16 12.42 -21.53
CA GLU A 113 13.47 11.26 -22.07
C GLU A 113 14.50 10.34 -22.76
N ASP A 114 14.32 9.03 -22.63
CA ASP A 114 15.04 8.07 -23.44
C ASP A 114 14.61 8.19 -24.92
N LYS A 115 15.27 7.45 -25.82
CA LYS A 115 14.96 7.48 -27.25
C LYS A 115 13.54 7.02 -27.60
N ALA A 116 12.82 6.43 -26.64
CA ALA A 116 11.44 5.99 -26.75
C ALA A 116 10.44 6.97 -26.07
N GLY A 117 10.92 8.11 -25.54
CA GLY A 117 10.07 9.10 -24.88
C GLY A 117 9.82 8.81 -23.40
N ASN A 118 10.44 7.77 -22.81
CA ASN A 118 10.24 7.43 -21.41
C ASN A 118 11.20 8.21 -20.52
N LYS A 119 10.68 8.87 -19.48
CA LYS A 119 11.52 9.50 -18.46
C LYS A 119 12.03 8.42 -17.52
N GLY A 120 13.35 8.38 -17.34
CA GLY A 120 13.98 7.48 -16.37
C GLY A 120 13.47 7.77 -14.95
N ILE A 121 13.40 6.74 -14.10
CA ILE A 121 13.11 6.91 -12.68
C ILE A 121 14.44 6.99 -11.93
N SER A 122 14.57 8.01 -11.09
CA SER A 122 15.80 8.34 -10.39
C SER A 122 15.59 8.43 -8.88
N LEU A 123 16.58 7.93 -8.16
CA LEU A 123 16.73 8.01 -6.72
C LEU A 123 17.96 8.86 -6.41
N PHE A 124 17.74 9.98 -5.76
CA PHE A 124 18.82 10.79 -5.22
C PHE A 124 19.07 10.44 -3.76
N LEU A 125 20.33 10.09 -3.46
CA LEU A 125 20.81 9.84 -2.11
C LEU A 125 21.52 11.07 -1.58
N GLU A 126 20.93 11.73 -0.60
CA GLU A 126 21.59 12.81 0.12
C GLU A 126 22.54 12.23 1.16
N THR A 127 23.82 12.61 1.11
CA THR A 127 24.84 12.19 2.07
C THR A 127 25.55 13.41 2.67
N ALA A 128 26.34 13.19 3.72
CA ALA A 128 27.14 14.26 4.33
C ALA A 128 28.16 14.89 3.36
N THR A 129 28.57 14.16 2.32
CA THR A 129 29.58 14.59 1.35
C THR A 129 28.99 15.11 0.04
N GLY A 130 27.66 15.11 -0.11
CA GLY A 130 26.97 15.52 -1.32
C GLY A 130 25.86 14.55 -1.72
N GLU A 131 25.29 14.78 -2.90
CA GLU A 131 24.17 14.00 -3.44
C GLU A 131 24.68 12.99 -4.49
N ALA A 132 24.18 11.76 -4.44
CA ALA A 132 24.47 10.73 -5.43
C ALA A 132 23.19 10.33 -6.17
N LEU A 133 23.22 10.35 -7.50
CA LEU A 133 22.11 9.93 -8.36
C LEU A 133 22.20 8.43 -8.67
N ARG A 134 21.06 7.76 -8.63
CA ARG A 134 20.89 6.36 -9.06
C ARG A 134 19.67 6.29 -9.97
N THR A 135 19.84 5.82 -11.19
CA THR A 135 18.69 5.45 -12.04
C THR A 135 18.20 4.07 -11.64
N ALA A 136 16.89 3.82 -11.74
CA ALA A 136 16.32 2.51 -11.48
C ALA A 136 17.00 1.45 -12.36
N ASP A 137 17.40 0.34 -11.73
CA ASP A 137 17.96 -0.81 -12.42
C ASP A 137 16.92 -1.52 -13.29
N GLU A 138 15.68 -1.52 -12.81
CA GLU A 138 14.53 -2.19 -13.44
C GLU A 138 13.24 -1.47 -13.04
N VAL A 139 12.34 -1.32 -14.01
CA VAL A 139 10.97 -0.88 -13.81
C VAL A 139 10.06 -2.04 -14.21
N GLN A 140 9.44 -2.67 -13.22
CA GLN A 140 8.48 -3.74 -13.44
C GLN A 140 7.08 -3.13 -13.53
N ASN A 141 6.51 -3.04 -14.72
CA ASN A 141 5.16 -2.55 -14.90
C ASN A 141 4.13 -3.58 -14.41
N LEU A 142 3.19 -3.15 -13.58
CA LEU A 142 2.08 -3.99 -13.08
C LEU A 142 0.82 -3.83 -13.93
N LEU A 143 0.73 -2.74 -14.70
CA LEU A 143 -0.23 -2.60 -15.79
C LEU A 143 0.34 -3.31 -17.02
N PRO A 144 -0.30 -4.37 -17.51
CA PRO A 144 0.21 -5.02 -18.69
C PRO A 144 -0.16 -4.20 -19.94
N GLY A 145 0.59 -4.36 -21.02
CA GLY A 145 0.43 -3.58 -22.24
C GLY A 145 -0.95 -3.75 -22.91
N PRO A 146 -1.30 -2.92 -23.91
CA PRO A 146 -2.63 -2.94 -24.54
C PRO A 146 -3.03 -4.28 -25.17
N GLU A 147 -2.06 -5.12 -25.55
CA GLU A 147 -2.29 -6.47 -26.11
C GLU A 147 -2.32 -7.57 -25.05
N ALA A 148 -2.13 -7.23 -23.77
CA ALA A 148 -2.05 -8.22 -22.72
C ALA A 148 -3.44 -8.70 -22.30
N THR A 149 -3.62 -10.02 -22.29
CA THR A 149 -4.77 -10.64 -21.65
C THR A 149 -4.62 -10.54 -20.14
N PRO A 150 -5.68 -10.14 -19.41
CA PRO A 150 -5.61 -10.13 -17.96
C PRO A 150 -5.34 -11.56 -17.47
N VAL A 151 -4.56 -11.71 -16.41
CA VAL A 151 -4.27 -13.05 -15.88
C VAL A 151 -5.54 -13.68 -15.28
N CYS A 152 -6.51 -12.85 -14.94
CA CYS A 152 -7.79 -13.22 -14.37
C CYS A 152 -8.89 -12.29 -14.89
N ALA A 153 -10.12 -12.76 -15.13
CA ALA A 153 -11.27 -11.90 -15.41
C ALA A 153 -12.25 -11.93 -14.24
N LEU A 154 -12.51 -10.77 -13.63
CA LEU A 154 -13.54 -10.59 -12.62
C LEU A 154 -14.88 -10.37 -13.31
N GLU A 155 -15.58 -11.46 -13.61
CA GLU A 155 -16.93 -11.34 -14.17
C GLU A 155 -18.00 -11.16 -13.07
N ARG A 156 -17.78 -11.69 -11.86
CA ARG A 156 -18.70 -11.60 -10.71
C ARG A 156 -17.96 -11.80 -9.37
N PHE A 157 -17.44 -10.72 -8.80
CA PHE A 157 -17.02 -10.77 -7.40
C PHE A 157 -18.26 -10.95 -6.50
N ARG A 158 -18.13 -11.76 -5.43
CA ARG A 158 -19.23 -12.06 -4.52
C ARG A 158 -18.75 -11.93 -3.08
N PRO A 159 -19.62 -11.49 -2.15
CA PRO A 159 -19.26 -11.48 -0.74
C PRO A 159 -18.85 -12.84 -0.21
N GLY A 160 -17.82 -12.84 0.65
CA GLY A 160 -17.26 -14.06 1.24
C GLY A 160 -16.41 -14.91 0.31
N MET A 161 -16.16 -14.49 -0.94
CA MET A 161 -15.30 -15.21 -1.87
C MET A 161 -13.90 -15.43 -1.27
N GLY A 162 -13.43 -16.68 -1.27
CA GLY A 162 -12.08 -17.01 -0.84
C GLY A 162 -11.05 -16.39 -1.76
N ILE A 163 -9.89 -15.94 -1.25
CA ILE A 163 -8.81 -15.42 -2.10
C ILE A 163 -8.35 -16.46 -3.14
N ARG A 164 -8.48 -17.76 -2.83
CA ARG A 164 -8.21 -18.87 -3.75
C ARG A 164 -9.28 -19.03 -4.83
N GLU A 165 -10.48 -18.51 -4.62
CA GLU A 165 -11.57 -18.51 -5.59
C GLU A 165 -11.47 -17.31 -6.55
N VAL A 166 -10.77 -16.25 -6.13
CA VAL A 166 -10.28 -15.19 -7.02
C VAL A 166 -9.19 -15.77 -7.91
N CYS A 167 -9.64 -16.47 -8.96
CA CYS A 167 -8.85 -17.13 -9.99
C CYS A 167 -7.79 -18.11 -9.46
N ALA A 168 -8.27 -19.17 -8.80
CA ALA A 168 -7.60 -20.45 -8.50
C ALA A 168 -6.11 -20.53 -8.87
N LEU A 169 -5.33 -19.77 -8.09
CA LEU A 169 -3.87 -19.73 -8.08
C LEU A 169 -3.22 -19.21 -9.36
N LEU A 170 -3.07 -17.89 -9.42
CA LEU A 170 -1.83 -17.30 -9.89
C LEU A 170 -0.64 -18.03 -9.23
N GLU A 171 0.41 -18.30 -10.01
CA GLU A 171 1.51 -19.24 -9.80
C GLU A 171 2.08 -19.37 -8.37
N SER A 172 2.80 -20.46 -8.08
CA SER A 172 3.48 -20.71 -6.79
C SER A 172 4.47 -19.62 -6.36
N SER A 173 4.86 -18.71 -7.25
CA SER A 173 5.61 -17.48 -6.96
C SER A 173 4.72 -16.25 -7.10
N LEU A 174 3.65 -16.17 -6.32
CA LEU A 174 2.85 -14.95 -6.20
C LEU A 174 3.74 -13.77 -5.82
N LEU A 175 3.75 -12.73 -6.64
CA LEU A 175 4.32 -11.45 -6.24
C LEU A 175 3.44 -10.89 -5.12
N ARG A 176 4.05 -10.64 -3.97
CA ARG A 176 3.40 -10.01 -2.84
C ARG A 176 4.00 -8.64 -2.63
N ASP A 177 3.15 -7.68 -2.29
CA ASP A 177 3.67 -6.51 -1.61
C ASP A 177 4.08 -6.89 -0.19
N ASP A 178 4.61 -5.92 0.52
CA ASP A 178 5.12 -6.17 1.84
C ASP A 178 4.03 -6.20 2.93
N ASN A 179 2.76 -5.97 2.57
CA ASN A 179 1.58 -6.15 3.43
C ASN A 179 0.91 -7.53 3.21
N ASP A 180 1.60 -8.46 2.54
CA ASP A 180 1.09 -9.78 2.14
C ASP A 180 -0.02 -9.73 1.08
N ALA A 181 -0.32 -8.53 0.53
CA ALA A 181 -1.30 -8.40 -0.54
C ALA A 181 -0.78 -9.08 -1.81
N VAL A 182 -1.63 -9.87 -2.44
CA VAL A 182 -1.26 -10.55 -3.68
C VAL A 182 -1.37 -9.54 -4.83
N ILE A 183 -0.26 -9.37 -5.55
CA ILE A 183 -0.15 -8.47 -6.69
C ILE A 183 -0.40 -9.27 -7.97
N ALA A 184 -1.34 -8.79 -8.77
CA ALA A 184 -1.79 -9.44 -9.99
C ALA A 184 -2.19 -8.42 -11.05
N SER A 185 -2.41 -8.90 -12.29
CA SER A 185 -3.18 -8.15 -13.27
C SER A 185 -4.57 -8.79 -13.45
N LEU A 186 -5.62 -7.99 -13.25
CA LEU A 186 -7.01 -8.46 -13.30
C LEU A 186 -7.78 -7.69 -14.38
N GLY A 187 -8.62 -8.40 -15.10
CA GLY A 187 -9.56 -7.89 -16.07
C GLY A 187 -10.84 -7.51 -15.36
N PHE A 188 -11.22 -6.24 -15.43
CA PHE A 188 -12.48 -5.73 -14.91
C PHE A 188 -12.97 -4.59 -15.78
N ALA A 189 -14.28 -4.55 -16.05
CA ALA A 189 -14.90 -3.53 -16.91
C ALA A 189 -14.25 -3.43 -18.31
N GLY A 190 -13.83 -4.56 -18.90
CA GLY A 190 -13.15 -4.60 -20.20
C GLY A 190 -11.74 -4.02 -20.21
N MET A 191 -11.16 -3.75 -19.04
CA MET A 191 -9.85 -3.15 -18.85
C MET A 191 -8.97 -4.04 -17.98
N VAL A 192 -7.65 -3.92 -18.12
CA VAL A 192 -6.71 -4.61 -17.24
C VAL A 192 -6.20 -3.68 -16.15
N TRP A 193 -6.17 -4.15 -14.92
CA TRP A 193 -5.86 -3.39 -13.72
C TRP A 193 -4.65 -3.96 -13.00
N ALA A 194 -3.85 -3.10 -12.38
CA ALA A 194 -2.90 -3.52 -11.36
C ALA A 194 -3.70 -3.76 -10.08
N ALA A 195 -3.77 -5.00 -9.62
CA ALA A 195 -4.64 -5.38 -8.53
C ALA A 195 -3.86 -5.78 -7.28
N ARG A 196 -4.38 -5.36 -6.13
CA ARG A 196 -3.97 -5.81 -4.80
C ARG A 196 -5.13 -6.53 -4.15
N LEU A 197 -4.90 -7.79 -3.79
CA LEU A 197 -5.89 -8.63 -3.10
C LEU A 197 -5.53 -8.73 -1.62
N PHE A 198 -6.37 -8.15 -0.75
CA PHE A 198 -6.12 -8.11 0.68
C PHE A 198 -6.87 -9.25 1.38
N PRO A 199 -6.16 -10.18 2.05
CA PRO A 199 -6.80 -11.26 2.79
C PRO A 199 -7.41 -10.74 4.10
N GLY A 200 -8.63 -11.18 4.40
CA GLY A 200 -9.26 -10.96 5.70
C GLY A 200 -8.61 -11.77 6.82
N GLN A 201 -8.71 -11.26 8.05
CA GLN A 201 -8.30 -11.97 9.25
C GLN A 201 -9.51 -12.69 9.87
N THR A 202 -9.39 -13.99 10.13
CA THR A 202 -10.38 -14.73 10.92
C THR A 202 -9.88 -14.87 12.36
N GLU A 203 -10.75 -14.72 13.36
CA GLU A 203 -10.42 -14.93 14.78
C GLU A 203 -9.83 -16.33 15.07
N ASP A 204 -10.17 -17.34 14.25
CA ASP A 204 -9.69 -18.73 14.38
C ASP A 204 -8.32 -19.00 13.73
N ALA A 205 -7.62 -17.98 13.22
CA ALA A 205 -6.32 -18.15 12.55
C ALA A 205 -5.22 -18.76 13.46
N GLU A 206 -5.40 -18.70 14.79
CA GLU A 206 -4.47 -19.31 15.75
C GLU A 206 -4.66 -20.83 15.92
N LYS A 207 -5.79 -21.42 15.50
CA LYS A 207 -6.14 -22.82 15.78
C LYS A 207 -6.34 -23.66 14.54
N GLY A 208 -5.26 -23.78 13.76
CA GLY A 208 -5.02 -24.97 12.93
C GLY A 208 -5.53 -24.89 11.50
N GLY A 209 -4.60 -24.66 10.56
CA GLY A 209 -4.89 -24.79 9.14
C GLY A 209 -3.75 -24.41 8.20
N GLY A 210 -2.48 -24.66 8.53
CA GLY A 210 -1.34 -24.30 7.68
C GLY A 210 -1.25 -22.79 7.37
N ALA A 211 -0.24 -22.38 6.60
CA ALA A 211 -0.09 -20.97 6.20
C ALA A 211 -1.22 -20.44 5.28
N TRP A 212 -2.25 -21.26 5.02
CA TRP A 212 -3.26 -21.06 3.99
C TRP A 212 -4.64 -21.68 4.31
N GLY A 213 -5.16 -21.51 5.54
CA GLY A 213 -6.59 -21.67 5.79
C GLY A 213 -7.42 -20.79 4.83
N PRO A 214 -8.76 -20.95 4.74
CA PRO A 214 -9.57 -20.15 3.82
C PRO A 214 -9.53 -18.66 4.22
N LYS A 215 -8.54 -17.93 3.70
CA LYS A 215 -8.45 -16.47 3.76
C LYS A 215 -9.56 -15.94 2.83
N HIS A 216 -10.65 -15.43 3.39
CA HIS A 216 -11.65 -14.71 2.61
C HIS A 216 -11.03 -13.41 2.09
N LEU A 217 -11.46 -12.93 0.91
CA LEU A 217 -11.05 -11.62 0.43
C LEU A 217 -11.82 -10.57 1.22
N ASP A 218 -11.10 -9.69 1.93
CA ASP A 218 -11.70 -8.61 2.72
C ASP A 218 -12.04 -7.43 1.81
N HIS A 219 -11.04 -6.97 1.07
CA HIS A 219 -11.21 -5.98 0.02
C HIS A 219 -10.19 -6.20 -1.10
N MET A 220 -10.46 -5.59 -2.24
CA MET A 220 -9.59 -5.58 -3.41
C MET A 220 -9.44 -4.17 -3.93
N GLU A 221 -8.20 -3.80 -4.21
CA GLU A 221 -7.87 -2.51 -4.79
C GLU A 221 -7.42 -2.71 -6.23
N LEU A 222 -8.05 -2.00 -7.16
CA LEU A 222 -7.64 -1.95 -8.56
C LEU A 222 -7.08 -0.57 -8.87
N ARG A 223 -5.87 -0.50 -9.43
CA ARG A 223 -5.21 0.76 -9.81
C ARG A 223 -4.97 0.86 -11.30
N ARG A 224 -5.18 2.07 -11.83
CA ARG A 224 -4.85 2.50 -13.20
C ARG A 224 -4.51 3.99 -13.23
N ASP A 225 -3.97 4.45 -14.35
CA ASP A 225 -3.86 5.87 -14.61
C ASP A 225 -5.25 6.48 -14.85
N LEU A 226 -5.50 7.62 -14.23
CA LEU A 226 -6.71 8.41 -14.37
C LEU A 226 -6.72 9.11 -15.73
N ASN A 227 -7.66 8.71 -16.58
CA ASN A 227 -7.98 9.40 -17.82
C ASN A 227 -9.47 9.24 -18.14
N THR A 228 -9.98 10.12 -19.01
CA THR A 228 -11.41 10.17 -19.36
C THR A 228 -11.92 8.84 -19.92
N GLU A 229 -11.17 8.20 -20.81
CA GLU A 229 -11.57 6.93 -21.43
C GLU A 229 -11.77 5.82 -20.38
N THR A 230 -10.79 5.67 -19.48
CA THR A 230 -10.82 4.68 -18.40
C THR A 230 -11.97 4.96 -17.44
N LEU A 231 -12.19 6.22 -17.07
CA LEU A 231 -13.25 6.61 -16.16
C LEU A 231 -14.64 6.38 -16.75
N THR A 232 -14.86 6.79 -18.01
CA THR A 232 -16.12 6.56 -18.73
C THR A 232 -16.39 5.07 -18.92
N GLY A 233 -15.37 4.28 -19.29
CA GLY A 233 -15.47 2.82 -19.43
C GLY A 233 -15.86 2.14 -18.12
N LEU A 234 -15.21 2.52 -17.00
CA LEU A 234 -15.50 1.99 -15.67
C LEU A 234 -16.95 2.26 -15.25
N PHE A 235 -17.38 3.52 -15.27
CA PHE A 235 -18.76 3.87 -14.89
C PHE A 235 -19.79 3.22 -15.80
N GLY A 236 -19.54 3.19 -17.12
CA GLY A 236 -20.40 2.50 -18.08
C GLY A 236 -20.59 1.02 -17.74
N ALA A 237 -19.50 0.32 -17.41
CA ALA A 237 -19.54 -1.08 -17.03
C ALA A 237 -20.27 -1.32 -15.68
N LEU A 238 -20.02 -0.48 -14.67
CA LEU A 238 -20.69 -0.55 -13.38
C LEU A 238 -22.20 -0.31 -13.53
N TYR A 239 -22.60 0.70 -14.31
CA TYR A 239 -24.01 0.98 -14.58
C TYR A 239 -24.68 -0.15 -15.37
N ALA A 240 -23.99 -0.76 -16.33
CA ALA A 240 -24.51 -1.92 -17.06
C ALA A 240 -24.69 -3.16 -16.17
N GLN A 241 -23.93 -3.25 -15.07
CA GLN A 241 -24.06 -4.29 -14.05
C GLN A 241 -25.14 -3.98 -13.00
N GLY A 242 -25.87 -2.86 -13.13
CA GLY A 242 -26.95 -2.49 -12.22
C GLY A 242 -26.47 -1.76 -10.96
N TYR A 243 -25.28 -1.15 -10.98
CA TYR A 243 -24.84 -0.26 -9.91
C TYR A 243 -25.35 1.17 -10.14
N ALA A 244 -25.60 1.86 -9.03
CA ALA A 244 -25.98 3.26 -9.00
C ALA A 244 -25.06 4.03 -8.03
N PRO A 245 -24.79 5.32 -8.31
CA PRO A 245 -24.07 6.16 -7.36
C PRO A 245 -24.92 6.31 -6.08
N TRP A 246 -24.29 6.09 -4.94
CA TRP A 246 -24.91 6.27 -3.62
C TRP A 246 -24.45 7.57 -2.98
N GLN A 247 -23.14 7.78 -2.92
CA GLN A 247 -22.52 8.98 -2.41
C GLN A 247 -21.36 9.40 -3.30
N ALA A 248 -21.09 10.70 -3.36
CA ALA A 248 -19.85 11.22 -3.93
C ALA A 248 -19.33 12.38 -3.08
N GLU A 249 -18.04 12.34 -2.79
CA GLU A 249 -17.32 13.39 -2.08
C GLU A 249 -16.32 14.01 -3.04
N LEU A 250 -16.42 15.32 -3.24
CA LEU A 250 -15.51 16.13 -4.04
C LEU A 250 -15.07 17.33 -3.19
N PRO A 251 -13.96 18.01 -3.51
CA PRO A 251 -13.52 19.18 -2.74
C PRO A 251 -14.62 20.25 -2.65
N GLY A 252 -15.17 20.43 -1.45
CA GLY A 252 -16.23 21.39 -1.16
C GLY A 252 -17.64 20.98 -1.63
N LEU A 253 -17.85 19.74 -2.05
CA LEU A 253 -19.15 19.23 -2.50
C LEU A 253 -19.36 17.79 -2.06
N ASP A 254 -20.36 17.59 -1.20
CA ASP A 254 -20.85 16.27 -0.80
C ASP A 254 -22.19 16.00 -1.46
N MET A 255 -22.30 14.84 -2.11
CA MET A 255 -23.50 14.42 -2.83
C MET A 255 -24.03 13.13 -2.23
N ASN A 256 -25.24 13.18 -1.67
CA ASN A 256 -25.98 11.98 -1.29
C ASN A 256 -27.13 11.76 -2.28
N PHE A 257 -26.99 10.75 -3.15
CA PHE A 257 -27.98 10.49 -4.20
C PHE A 257 -29.26 9.84 -3.66
N ALA A 258 -29.21 9.21 -2.48
CA ALA A 258 -30.40 8.71 -1.80
C ALA A 258 -31.30 9.86 -1.30
N GLU A 259 -30.72 11.02 -1.03
CA GLU A 259 -31.41 12.22 -0.53
C GLU A 259 -31.82 13.20 -1.64
N MET A 260 -31.80 12.78 -2.91
CA MET A 260 -32.28 13.57 -4.05
C MET A 260 -33.66 13.07 -4.55
N PRO A 261 -34.74 13.16 -3.74
CA PRO A 261 -36.05 12.68 -4.14
C PRO A 261 -36.59 13.52 -5.30
N GLY A 262 -37.09 12.84 -6.34
CA GLY A 262 -37.71 13.48 -7.51
C GLY A 262 -36.81 13.62 -8.74
N GLN A 263 -35.54 13.21 -8.66
CA GLN A 263 -34.69 13.05 -9.85
C GLN A 263 -34.68 11.60 -10.30
N ASP A 264 -34.83 11.37 -11.60
CA ASP A 264 -34.60 10.04 -12.15
C ASP A 264 -33.11 9.69 -12.14
N LYS A 265 -32.82 8.38 -12.24
CA LYS A 265 -31.45 7.84 -12.16
C LYS A 265 -30.56 8.35 -13.29
N ALA A 266 -31.13 8.63 -14.47
CA ALA A 266 -30.36 9.19 -15.58
C ALA A 266 -29.88 10.59 -15.25
N ARG A 267 -30.73 11.39 -14.62
CA ARG A 267 -30.38 12.74 -14.16
C ARG A 267 -29.35 12.72 -13.04
N GLN A 268 -29.47 11.82 -12.06
CA GLN A 268 -28.45 11.65 -11.01
C GLN A 268 -27.06 11.35 -11.61
N LYS A 269 -27.00 10.45 -12.61
CA LYS A 269 -25.77 10.13 -13.34
C LYS A 269 -25.21 11.33 -14.12
N ASP A 270 -26.06 12.13 -14.78
CA ASP A 270 -25.64 13.36 -15.48
C ASP A 270 -25.10 14.43 -14.51
N ILE A 271 -25.70 14.60 -13.33
CA ILE A 271 -25.19 15.53 -12.31
C ILE A 271 -23.81 15.08 -11.83
N LEU A 272 -23.66 13.79 -11.48
CA LEU A 272 -22.37 13.24 -11.07
C LEU A 272 -21.32 13.45 -12.16
N GLN A 273 -21.64 13.11 -13.42
CA GLN A 273 -20.72 13.26 -14.53
C GLN A 273 -20.23 14.70 -14.67
N ARG A 274 -21.13 15.69 -14.62
CA ARG A 274 -20.76 17.11 -14.70
C ARG A 274 -19.89 17.56 -13.52
N ALA A 275 -20.19 17.09 -12.32
CA ALA A 275 -19.38 17.39 -11.13
C ALA A 275 -17.95 16.83 -11.28
N LEU A 276 -17.82 15.59 -11.76
CA LEU A 276 -16.53 14.95 -12.02
C LEU A 276 -15.76 15.65 -13.16
N GLU A 277 -16.43 16.02 -14.26
CA GLU A 277 -15.81 16.78 -15.36
C GLU A 277 -15.24 18.11 -14.86
N HIS A 278 -16.00 18.84 -14.03
CA HIS A 278 -15.52 20.08 -13.43
C HIS A 278 -14.33 19.85 -12.49
N PHE A 279 -14.42 18.87 -11.60
CA PHE A 279 -13.34 18.50 -10.68
C PHE A 279 -12.05 18.14 -11.41
N LEU A 280 -12.12 17.30 -12.46
CA LEU A 280 -10.97 16.92 -13.26
C LEU A 280 -10.37 18.10 -14.02
N ALA A 281 -11.19 19.08 -14.43
CA ALA A 281 -10.71 20.30 -15.07
C ALA A 281 -9.97 21.23 -14.09
N VAL A 282 -10.37 21.25 -12.81
CA VAL A 282 -9.65 21.98 -11.75
C VAL A 282 -8.35 21.27 -11.38
N GLY A 283 -8.40 19.95 -11.22
CA GLY A 283 -7.22 19.12 -11.00
C GLY A 283 -6.62 19.19 -9.58
N GLU A 284 -7.35 19.71 -8.61
CA GLU A 284 -6.92 19.84 -7.20
C GLU A 284 -7.76 18.97 -6.27
N GLY A 285 -7.12 18.38 -5.25
CA GLY A 285 -7.77 17.51 -4.27
C GLY A 285 -7.98 16.06 -4.75
N GLU A 286 -8.77 15.31 -4.00
CA GLU A 286 -9.22 13.96 -4.34
C GLU A 286 -10.75 13.93 -4.37
N ALA A 287 -11.31 13.03 -5.17
CA ALA A 287 -12.74 12.77 -5.19
C ALA A 287 -13.00 11.27 -4.98
N ALA A 288 -14.06 10.93 -4.25
CA ALA A 288 -14.48 9.55 -4.03
C ALA A 288 -15.94 9.38 -4.47
N VAL A 289 -16.23 8.33 -5.20
CA VAL A 289 -17.60 7.97 -5.61
C VAL A 289 -17.91 6.57 -5.13
N MET A 290 -18.90 6.44 -4.27
CA MET A 290 -19.40 5.17 -3.78
C MET A 290 -20.56 4.71 -4.65
N LEU A 291 -20.45 3.49 -5.18
CA LEU A 291 -21.50 2.84 -5.96
C LEU A 291 -21.96 1.56 -5.28
N VAL A 292 -23.26 1.35 -5.31
CA VAL A 292 -23.93 0.21 -4.69
C VAL A 292 -24.91 -0.43 -5.67
N PRO A 293 -25.30 -1.70 -5.48
CA PRO A 293 -26.31 -2.32 -6.30
C PRO A 293 -27.62 -1.54 -6.17
N GLU A 294 -28.22 -1.17 -7.29
CA GLU A 294 -29.42 -0.32 -7.35
C GLU A 294 -30.60 -0.91 -6.57
N ALA A 295 -30.67 -2.25 -6.51
CA ALA A 295 -31.71 -2.97 -5.78
C ALA A 295 -31.62 -2.82 -4.25
N VAL A 296 -30.45 -2.49 -3.70
CA VAL A 296 -30.20 -2.46 -2.24
C VAL A 296 -30.13 -1.03 -1.69
N LEU A 297 -29.97 -0.02 -2.57
CA LEU A 297 -29.83 1.38 -2.17
C LEU A 297 -30.93 1.90 -1.19
N PRO A 298 -32.22 1.52 -1.30
CA PRO A 298 -33.24 1.94 -0.33
C PRO A 298 -33.11 1.31 1.07
N GLU A 299 -32.41 0.19 1.19
CA GLU A 299 -32.32 -0.65 2.39
C GLU A 299 -30.90 -0.69 2.98
N LEU A 300 -29.96 0.03 2.35
CA LEU A 300 -28.56 0.03 2.74
C LEU A 300 -28.43 0.62 4.15
N SER A 301 -27.97 -0.22 5.08
CA SER A 301 -27.67 0.14 6.46
C SER A 301 -26.29 -0.42 6.82
N ASP A 302 -25.78 -0.08 8.00
CA ASP A 302 -24.51 -0.61 8.52
C ASP A 302 -24.50 -2.15 8.68
N SER A 303 -25.64 -2.82 8.49
CA SER A 303 -25.79 -4.27 8.61
C SER A 303 -26.77 -4.79 7.55
N PRO A 304 -26.32 -4.95 6.30
CA PRO A 304 -27.22 -5.35 5.22
C PRO A 304 -27.83 -6.74 5.50
N GLU A 305 -29.10 -6.92 5.16
CA GLU A 305 -29.77 -8.21 5.34
C GLU A 305 -29.28 -9.27 4.34
N THR A 306 -28.82 -8.82 3.17
CA THR A 306 -28.31 -9.65 2.08
C THR A 306 -26.84 -9.35 1.80
N ASP A 307 -26.19 -10.24 1.06
CA ASP A 307 -24.82 -10.03 0.59
C ASP A 307 -24.73 -8.80 -0.30
N VAL A 308 -23.86 -7.86 0.03
CA VAL A 308 -23.68 -6.60 -0.71
C VAL A 308 -22.23 -6.40 -1.11
N GLN A 309 -22.00 -6.01 -2.36
CA GLN A 309 -20.71 -5.52 -2.83
C GLN A 309 -20.79 -4.02 -3.06
N LEU A 310 -19.86 -3.26 -2.52
CA LEU A 310 -19.71 -1.83 -2.75
C LEU A 310 -18.46 -1.57 -3.60
N PHE A 311 -18.54 -0.55 -4.45
CA PHE A 311 -17.39 0.00 -5.15
C PHE A 311 -17.13 1.41 -4.65
N THR A 312 -15.88 1.72 -4.30
CA THR A 312 -15.43 3.08 -4.05
C THR A 312 -14.41 3.45 -5.12
N VAL A 313 -14.77 4.40 -5.97
CA VAL A 313 -13.92 4.91 -7.05
C VAL A 313 -13.28 6.20 -6.58
N THR A 314 -11.96 6.17 -6.36
CA THR A 314 -11.18 7.31 -5.91
C THR A 314 -10.37 7.89 -7.05
N LEU A 315 -10.51 9.21 -7.27
CA LEU A 315 -9.85 9.97 -8.33
C LEU A 315 -8.80 10.88 -7.70
N LYS A 316 -7.56 10.76 -8.18
CA LYS A 316 -6.41 11.53 -7.69
C LYS A 316 -5.74 12.30 -8.83
N PRO A 317 -6.26 13.46 -9.26
CA PRO A 317 -5.71 14.23 -10.38
C PRO A 317 -4.22 14.57 -10.23
N ALA A 318 -3.78 14.93 -9.02
CA ALA A 318 -2.39 15.31 -8.75
C ALA A 318 -1.39 14.20 -9.09
N SER A 319 -1.73 12.95 -8.76
CA SER A 319 -0.91 11.77 -9.06
C SER A 319 -1.31 11.06 -10.35
N ARG A 320 -2.35 11.54 -11.03
CA ARG A 320 -3.05 10.87 -12.13
C ARG A 320 -3.48 9.46 -11.77
N GLY A 321 -3.84 9.22 -10.50
CA GLY A 321 -4.25 7.92 -10.00
C GLY A 321 -5.77 7.71 -10.10
N LEU A 322 -6.18 6.54 -10.56
CA LEU A 322 -7.52 6.00 -10.43
C LEU A 322 -7.44 4.73 -9.57
N VAL A 323 -8.18 4.72 -8.46
CA VAL A 323 -8.26 3.58 -7.55
C VAL A 323 -9.72 3.12 -7.48
N VAL A 324 -9.94 1.81 -7.55
CA VAL A 324 -11.26 1.20 -7.34
C VAL A 324 -11.12 0.20 -6.20
N ASP A 325 -11.65 0.57 -5.05
CA ASP A 325 -11.79 -0.32 -3.91
C ASP A 325 -13.09 -1.10 -4.02
N ILE A 326 -12.99 -2.40 -3.78
CA ILE A 326 -14.07 -3.35 -3.89
C ILE A 326 -14.21 -4.05 -2.55
N THR A 327 -15.31 -3.76 -1.85
CA THR A 327 -15.59 -4.31 -0.52
C THR A 327 -16.86 -5.15 -0.57
N ALA A 328 -16.84 -6.27 0.14
CA ALA A 328 -17.94 -7.22 0.18
C ALA A 328 -18.42 -7.41 1.62
N TYR A 329 -19.72 -7.32 1.83
CA TYR A 329 -20.38 -7.56 3.11
C TYR A 329 -21.26 -8.79 3.00
N GLN A 330 -21.14 -9.70 3.98
CA GLN A 330 -22.06 -10.82 4.11
C GLN A 330 -23.33 -10.35 4.82
N GLY A 331 -24.48 -10.71 4.27
CA GLY A 331 -25.77 -10.35 4.84
C GLY A 331 -26.12 -11.16 6.08
N ASN A 332 -26.75 -10.53 7.07
CA ASN A 332 -27.17 -11.20 8.30
C ASN A 332 -28.23 -12.31 8.08
N GLY A 333 -28.94 -12.29 6.95
CA GLY A 333 -29.94 -13.32 6.60
C GLY A 333 -29.35 -14.64 6.08
N SER A 334 -28.02 -14.76 6.00
CA SER A 334 -27.31 -15.96 5.52
C SER A 334 -26.85 -16.92 6.63
N ARG A 335 -27.25 -16.67 7.89
CA ARG A 335 -27.03 -17.56 9.04
C ARG A 335 -28.28 -18.35 9.43
#